data_AF-A0A4R0UIK2-F1
#
_entry.id   AF-A0A4R0UIK2-F1
#
_cell.length_a   1.000
_cell.length_b   1.000
_cell.length_c   1.000
_cell.angle_alpha   90.00
_cell.angle_beta   90.00
_cell.angle_gamma   90.00
#
_symmetry.space_group_name_H-M   'P 1'
#
loop_
_entity.id
_entity.type
_entity.pdbx_description
1 polymer ?
#
loop_
_entity_poly.entity_id
_entity_poly.type
_entity_poly.pdbx_seq_one_letter_code
_entity_poly.pdbx_strand_id
1 'polypeptide(L)'
;MDIEEPAKTFNGETVREATYPITLHISASLANSNTDYDLGEIEADLPINLEPTVSEDGRTTVIPKVDGQAFTRRLTNGVNAFIDAFIGAFNA
;
A
#
# COMPACT_ATOMS: atom_id res chain seq x y z
N MET A 1 -4.66 -29.32 22.12
CA MET A 1 -3.35 -29.51 21.48
C MET A 1 -3.44 -28.70 20.21
N ASP A 2 -2.90 -27.48 20.21
CA ASP A 2 -2.90 -26.64 19.00
C ASP A 2 -2.00 -27.35 18.00
N ILE A 3 -2.61 -27.79 16.91
CA ILE A 3 -1.93 -28.44 15.81
C ILE A 3 -1.34 -27.29 15.02
N GLU A 4 -0.05 -27.00 15.21
CA GLU A 4 0.65 -26.04 14.35
C GLU A 4 0.51 -26.52 12.90
N GLU A 5 -0.07 -25.67 12.04
CA GLU A 5 -0.16 -25.97 10.62
C GLU A 5 1.24 -26.20 10.06
N PRO A 6 1.43 -27.23 9.21
CA PRO A 6 2.73 -27.53 8.63
C PRO A 6 3.23 -26.33 7.81
N ALA A 7 4.43 -25.87 8.12
CA ALA A 7 5.04 -24.74 7.43
C ALA A 7 5.20 -25.05 5.93
N LYS A 8 4.74 -24.13 5.06
CA LYS A 8 4.94 -24.24 3.62
C LYS A 8 6.45 -24.24 3.33
N THR A 9 6.94 -25.26 2.63
CA THR A 9 8.36 -25.41 2.25
C THR A 9 8.49 -25.59 0.74
N PHE A 10 9.53 -25.01 0.14
CA PHE A 10 9.87 -25.17 -1.27
C PHE A 10 11.40 -25.31 -1.42
N ASN A 11 11.87 -26.34 -2.14
CA ASN A 11 13.29 -26.70 -2.23
C ASN A 11 14.03 -26.80 -0.88
N GLY A 12 13.31 -27.13 0.20
CA GLY A 12 13.87 -27.21 1.56
C GLY A 12 13.91 -25.88 2.32
N GLU A 13 13.52 -24.75 1.71
CA GLU A 13 13.39 -23.47 2.39
C GLU A 13 11.94 -23.22 2.84
N THR A 14 11.78 -22.71 4.07
CA THR A 14 10.46 -22.32 4.59
C THR A 14 9.99 -21.04 3.91
N VAL A 15 8.86 -21.09 3.21
CA VAL A 15 8.26 -19.93 2.56
C VAL A 15 7.25 -19.30 3.52
N ARG A 16 7.53 -18.08 3.97
CA ARG A 16 6.71 -17.38 4.98
C ARG A 16 5.89 -16.28 4.32
N GLU A 17 4.67 -16.05 4.83
CA GLU A 17 3.96 -14.80 4.57
C GLU A 17 4.82 -13.63 5.06
N ALA A 18 4.82 -12.55 4.29
CA ALA A 18 5.56 -11.35 4.62
C ALA A 18 4.69 -10.12 4.33
N THR A 19 4.66 -9.20 5.29
CA THR A 19 4.01 -7.90 5.12
C THR A 19 5.04 -6.92 4.60
N TYR A 20 4.73 -6.26 3.49
CA TYR A 20 5.55 -5.22 2.91
C TYR A 20 4.77 -3.90 2.91
N PRO A 21 5.41 -2.78 3.30
CA PRO A 21 4.79 -1.48 3.16
C PRO A 21 4.72 -1.09 1.69
N ILE A 22 3.57 -0.56 1.26
CA ILE A 22 3.49 0.33 0.10
C ILE A 22 3.32 1.73 0.67
N THR A 23 4.17 2.68 0.26
CA THR A 23 3.99 4.08 0.63
C THR A 23 3.24 4.80 -0.49
N LEU A 24 2.14 5.45 -0.14
CA LEU A 24 1.38 6.33 -1.02
C LEU A 24 1.81 7.77 -0.75
N HIS A 25 2.29 8.45 -1.78
CA HIS A 25 2.66 9.86 -1.72
C HIS A 25 1.69 10.68 -2.58
N ILE A 26 1.01 11.65 -1.98
CA ILE A 26 0.12 12.59 -2.68
C ILE A 26 0.57 14.01 -2.35
N SER A 27 0.93 14.78 -3.37
CA SER A 27 1.32 16.19 -3.25
C SER A 27 0.53 17.05 -4.22
N ALA A 28 0.21 18.30 -3.84
CA ALA A 28 -0.25 19.32 -4.79
C ALA A 28 0.56 20.59 -4.65
N SER A 29 0.86 21.19 -5.80
CA SER A 29 1.48 22.51 -5.89
C SER A 29 0.74 23.39 -6.88
N LEU A 30 0.78 24.70 -6.67
CA LEU A 30 0.32 25.71 -7.60
C LEU A 30 1.51 26.48 -8.12
N ALA A 31 1.80 26.30 -9.41
CA ALA A 31 2.77 27.11 -10.10
C ALA A 31 2.10 28.41 -10.58
N ASN A 32 2.64 29.55 -10.16
CA ASN A 32 2.35 30.84 -10.78
C ASN A 32 3.62 31.39 -11.44
N SER A 33 3.50 32.44 -12.26
CA SER A 33 4.61 32.92 -13.09
C SER A 33 5.87 33.36 -12.31
N ASN A 34 5.79 33.56 -10.99
CA ASN A 34 6.89 34.05 -10.15
C ASN A 34 7.11 33.23 -8.85
N THR A 35 6.29 32.23 -8.54
CA THR A 35 6.37 31.45 -7.29
C THR A 35 5.63 30.13 -7.39
N ASP A 36 6.24 29.06 -6.91
CA ASP A 36 5.57 27.77 -6.69
C ASP A 36 5.08 27.72 -5.24
N TYR A 37 3.78 27.52 -5.05
CA TYR A 37 3.19 27.30 -3.74
C TYR A 37 3.00 25.80 -3.53
N ASP A 38 3.61 25.26 -2.49
CA ASP A 38 3.24 23.94 -1.99
C ASP A 38 1.92 24.06 -1.24
N LEU A 39 0.91 23.30 -1.69
CA LEU A 39 -0.44 23.36 -1.18
C LEU A 39 -0.74 22.22 -0.19
N GLY A 40 0.13 21.21 -0.15
CA GLY A 40 0.03 20.12 0.80
C GLY A 40 0.58 18.80 0.26
N GLU A 41 1.05 18.01 1.21
CA GLU A 41 1.64 16.70 0.98
C GLU A 41 1.10 15.72 2.03
N ILE A 42 0.72 14.52 1.59
CA ILE A 42 0.41 13.40 2.49
C ILE A 42 1.24 12.20 2.08
N GLU A 43 1.80 11.54 3.09
CA GLU A 43 2.35 10.19 2.97
C GLU A 43 1.49 9.24 3.80
N ALA A 44 1.12 8.10 3.19
CA ALA A 44 0.36 7.07 3.86
C ALA A 44 0.96 5.69 3.59
N ASP A 45 1.29 4.97 4.65
CA ASP A 45 1.68 3.57 4.54
C ASP A 45 0.43 2.68 4.38
N LEU A 46 0.41 1.95 3.28
CA LEU A 46 -0.59 0.96 2.91
C LEU A 46 0.07 -0.42 2.95
N PRO A 47 0.17 -1.05 4.14
CA PRO A 47 0.76 -2.38 4.24
C PRO A 47 -0.06 -3.38 3.41
N ILE A 48 0.65 -4.14 2.59
CA ILE A 48 0.09 -5.30 1.87
C ILE A 48 0.73 -6.57 2.40
N ASN A 49 -0.09 -7.61 2.51
CA ASN A 49 0.41 -8.94 2.76
C ASN A 49 0.76 -9.56 1.41
N LEU A 50 1.91 -10.22 1.35
CA LEU A 50 2.30 -11.00 0.20
C LEU A 50 2.20 -12.48 0.56
N GLU A 51 1.61 -13.27 -0.33
CA GLU A 51 1.58 -14.73 -0.19
C GLU A 51 2.45 -15.37 -1.28
N PRO A 52 3.41 -16.23 -0.89
CA PRO A 52 4.17 -16.99 -1.85
C PRO A 52 3.29 -18.06 -2.51
N THR A 53 3.32 -18.11 -3.83
CA THR A 53 2.65 -19.11 -4.67
C THR A 53 3.66 -19.81 -5.56
N VAL A 54 3.51 -21.13 -5.71
CA VAL A 54 4.38 -21.94 -6.57
C VAL A 54 3.67 -22.12 -7.90
N SER A 55 4.29 -21.69 -9.00
CA SER A 55 3.80 -21.94 -10.35
C SER A 55 4.09 -23.38 -10.80
N GLU A 56 3.39 -23.85 -11.83
CA GLU A 56 3.54 -25.24 -12.35
C GLU A 56 4.97 -25.60 -12.77
N ASP A 57 5.80 -24.61 -13.14
CA ASP A 57 7.21 -24.77 -13.48
C ASP A 57 8.14 -24.82 -12.25
N GLY A 58 7.59 -24.83 -11.03
CA GLY A 58 8.36 -24.87 -9.79
C GLY A 58 9.01 -23.53 -9.44
N ARG A 59 8.53 -22.41 -9.98
CA ARG A 59 9.03 -21.09 -9.61
C ARG A 59 8.22 -20.51 -8.45
N THR A 60 8.89 -19.97 -7.44
CA THR A 60 8.20 -19.19 -6.40
C THR A 60 7.89 -17.81 -6.95
N THR A 61 6.61 -17.48 -7.00
CA THR A 61 6.11 -16.14 -7.26
C THR A 61 5.53 -15.58 -5.98
N VAL A 62 5.75 -14.28 -5.76
CA VAL A 62 5.19 -13.58 -4.61
C VAL A 62 4.03 -12.77 -5.14
N ILE A 63 2.81 -13.12 -4.73
CA ILE A 63 1.60 -12.41 -5.17
C ILE A 63 1.02 -11.57 -4.03
N PRO A 64 0.56 -10.33 -4.31
CA PRO A 64 -0.16 -9.54 -3.34
C PRO A 64 -1.42 -10.24 -2.87
N LYS A 65 -1.50 -10.52 -1.57
CA LYS A 65 -2.72 -10.89 -0.86
C LYS A 65 -3.43 -9.61 -0.45
N VAL A 66 -3.83 -8.84 -1.44
CA VAL A 66 -4.56 -7.60 -1.24
C VAL A 66 -6.02 -7.82 -1.61
N ASP A 67 -6.92 -7.55 -0.68
CA ASP A 67 -8.33 -7.36 -1.05
C ASP A 67 -8.43 -6.03 -1.80
N GLY A 68 -8.63 -6.12 -3.13
CA GLY A 68 -8.73 -4.95 -4.00
C GLY A 68 -9.81 -3.97 -3.55
N GLN A 69 -10.90 -4.43 -2.91
CA GLN A 69 -11.94 -3.57 -2.40
C GLN A 69 -11.50 -2.81 -1.14
N ALA A 70 -10.88 -3.51 -0.18
CA ALA A 70 -10.30 -2.87 1.01
C ALA A 70 -9.18 -1.88 0.65
N PHE A 71 -8.32 -2.22 -0.32
CA PHE A 71 -7.27 -1.34 -0.81
C PHE A 71 -7.85 -0.07 -1.45
N THR A 72 -8.84 -0.23 -2.33
CA THR A 72 -9.53 0.91 -2.97
C THR A 72 -10.17 1.83 -1.92
N ARG A 73 -10.83 1.27 -0.88
CA ARG A 73 -11.42 2.07 0.20
C ARG A 73 -10.36 2.87 0.97
N ARG A 74 -9.20 2.27 1.29
CA ARG A 74 -8.10 2.96 1.98
C ARG A 74 -7.56 4.12 1.13
N LEU A 75 -7.37 3.87 -0.17
CA LEU A 75 -6.93 4.89 -1.12
C LEU A 75 -7.93 6.05 -1.20
N THR A 76 -9.23 5.76 -1.36
CA THR A 76 -10.29 6.77 -1.40
C THR A 76 -10.33 7.60 -0.12
N ASN A 77 -10.20 6.98 1.06
CA ASN A 77 -10.18 7.71 2.32
C ASN A 77 -8.97 8.66 2.42
N GLY A 78 -7.78 8.22 2.00
CA GLY A 78 -6.59 9.07 1.97
C GLY A 78 -6.75 10.27 1.02
N VAL A 79 -7.28 10.04 -0.18
CA VAL A 79 -7.56 11.10 -1.16
C VAL A 79 -8.60 12.10 -0.62
N ASN A 80 -9.67 11.63 0.01
CA ASN A 80 -10.68 12.52 0.59
C ASN A 80 -10.10 13.36 1.73
N ALA A 81 -9.30 12.76 2.62
CA ALA A 81 -8.64 13.50 3.70
C ALA A 81 -7.68 14.59 3.16
N PHE A 82 -6.97 14.29 2.06
CA PHE A 82 -6.15 15.29 1.37
C PHE A 82 -6.99 16.43 0.79
N ILE A 83 -8.09 16.12 0.09
CA ILE A 83 -9.00 17.12 -0.48
C ILE A 83 -9.57 18.02 0.62
N ASP A 84 -9.99 17.44 1.75
CA ASP A 84 -10.55 18.19 2.88
C ASP A 84 -9.50 19.14 3.49
N ALA A 85 -8.26 18.65 3.70
CA ALA A 85 -7.16 19.48 4.20
C ALA A 85 -6.80 20.61 3.21
N PHE A 86 -6.75 20.30 1.92
CA PHE A 86 -6.46 21.26 0.85
C PHE A 86 -7.53 22.35 0.77
N ILE A 87 -8.81 21.98 0.68
CA ILE A 87 -9.93 22.94 0.63
C ILE A 87 -9.99 23.75 1.94
N GLY A 88 -9.72 23.12 3.08
CA GLY A 88 -9.63 23.79 4.37
C GLY A 88 -8.57 24.90 4.38
N ALA A 89 -7.40 24.66 3.79
CA ALA A 89 -6.32 25.65 3.69
C ALA A 89 -6.68 26.88 2.86
N PHE A 90 -7.59 26.75 1.87
CA PHE A 90 -8.04 27.88 1.05
C PHE A 90 -9.21 28.68 1.64
N ASN A 91 -9.91 28.12 2.64
CA ASN A 91 -11.08 28.74 3.25
C ASN A 91 -10.82 29.30 4.68
N ALA A 92 -9.60 29.14 5.20
CA ALA A 92 -9.15 29.63 6.50
C ALA A 92 -8.55 31.04 6.40
#